data_AF-A0A9Q0YAH3-F1
#
_entry.id   AF-A0A9Q0YAH3-F1
#
_cell.length_a   1.000
_cell.length_b   1.000
_cell.length_c   1.000
_cell.angle_alpha   90.00
_cell.angle_beta   90.00
_cell.angle_gamma   90.00
#
_symmetry.space_group_name_H-M   'P 1'
#
loop_
_entity.id
_entity.type
_entity.pdbx_description
1 polymer ?
#
loop_
_entity_poly.entity_id
_entity_poly.type
_entity_poly.pdbx_seq_one_letter_code
_entity_poly.pdbx_strand_id
1 'polypeptide(L)'
;MKVYLKKDVMPYMHVLQCHVGETLRLHGNLSSFSQQGLEKLNDKVTTWYFRSTHHKGHEALRQIMLKQNRLQHLKLNCPRSKKN
;
A
#
# COMPACT_ATOMS: atom_id res chain seq x y z
N MET A 1 -23.27 24.71 23.82
CA MET A 1 -22.92 24.26 22.46
C MET A 1 -21.44 24.54 22.24
N LYS A 2 -20.62 23.54 21.88
CA LYS A 2 -19.19 23.77 21.60
C LYS A 2 -19.04 24.31 20.18
N VAL A 3 -18.38 25.47 20.05
CA VAL A 3 -18.04 26.08 18.76
C VAL A 3 -16.60 25.69 18.44
N TYR A 4 -16.39 25.02 17.31
CA TYR A 4 -15.05 24.67 16.81
C TYR A 4 -14.53 25.77 15.89
N LEU A 5 -13.26 26.13 16.05
CA LEU A 5 -12.58 27.11 15.22
C LEU A 5 -11.86 26.43 14.07
N LYS A 6 -11.48 27.20 13.04
CA LYS A 6 -10.77 26.66 11.86
C LYS A 6 -9.49 25.89 12.22
N LYS A 7 -8.77 26.31 13.26
CA LYS A 7 -7.57 25.64 13.78
C LYS A 7 -7.84 24.24 14.35
N ASP A 8 -9.10 23.95 14.69
CA ASP A 8 -9.52 22.67 15.25
C ASP A 8 -9.93 21.67 14.14
N VAL A 9 -10.01 22.14 12.89
CA VAL A 9 -10.36 21.30 11.73
C VAL A 9 -9.08 20.76 11.11
N MET A 10 -8.87 19.45 11.24
CA MET A 10 -7.72 18.80 10.64
C MET A 10 -7.88 18.70 9.10
N PRO A 11 -6.77 18.71 8.34
CA PRO A 11 -6.84 18.64 6.87
C PRO A 11 -7.65 17.46 6.34
N TYR A 12 -7.54 16.28 6.95
CA TYR A 12 -8.32 15.11 6.55
C TYR A 12 -9.83 15.29 6.77
N MET A 13 -10.25 16.02 7.81
CA MET A 13 -11.67 16.33 8.04
C MET A 13 -12.21 17.23 6.95
N HIS A 14 -11.43 18.25 6.56
CA HIS A 14 -11.76 19.13 5.44
C HIS A 14 -11.87 18.36 4.12
N VAL A 15 -10.92 17.47 3.82
CA VAL A 15 -10.95 16.63 2.62
C VAL A 15 -12.16 15.71 2.61
N LEU A 16 -12.46 15.06 3.75
CA LEU A 16 -13.62 14.17 3.87
C LEU A 16 -14.94 14.89 3.59
N GLN A 17 -15.12 16.10 4.13
CA GLN A 17 -16.36 16.84 3.98
C GLN A 17 -16.49 17.56 2.63
N CYS A 18 -15.41 18.16 2.14
CA CYS A 18 -15.47 19.06 0.98
C CYS A 18 -15.11 18.38 -0.34
N HIS A 19 -14.21 17.39 -0.34
CA HIS A 19 -13.56 16.90 -1.57
C HIS A 19 -13.92 15.45 -1.92
N VAL A 20 -14.47 14.65 -1.00
CA VAL A 20 -14.86 13.26 -1.29
C VAL A 20 -15.90 13.17 -2.40
N GLY A 21 -16.92 14.04 -2.40
CA GLY A 21 -17.95 14.05 -3.44
C GLY A 21 -17.38 14.33 -4.83
N GLU A 22 -16.47 15.29 -4.95
CA GLU A 22 -15.76 15.58 -6.19
C GLU A 22 -14.89 14.39 -6.63
N THR A 23 -14.12 13.82 -5.70
CA THR A 23 -13.26 12.66 -5.97
C THR A 23 -14.07 11.46 -6.46
N LEU A 24 -15.23 11.20 -5.87
CA LEU A 24 -16.13 10.13 -6.29
C LEU A 24 -16.74 10.40 -7.67
N ARG A 25 -17.07 11.65 -8.00
CA ARG A 25 -17.55 12.01 -9.34
C ARG A 25 -16.48 11.80 -10.42
N LEU A 26 -15.22 12.10 -10.10
CA LEU A 26 -14.10 11.97 -11.05
C LEU A 26 -13.63 10.53 -11.23
N HIS A 27 -13.61 9.73 -10.16
CA HIS A 27 -12.93 8.43 -10.15
C HIS A 27 -13.85 7.23 -9.83
N GLY A 28 -15.11 7.47 -9.46
CA GLY A 28 -16.11 6.44 -9.15
C GLY A 28 -15.89 5.70 -7.83
N ASN A 29 -14.67 5.71 -7.28
CA ASN A 29 -14.34 5.13 -5.98
C ASN A 29 -13.07 5.77 -5.37
N LEU A 30 -12.88 5.55 -4.06
CA LEU A 30 -11.67 5.97 -3.34
C LEU A 30 -10.65 4.84 -3.13
N SER A 31 -11.01 3.59 -3.48
CA SER A 31 -10.24 2.39 -3.13
C SER A 31 -8.82 2.45 -3.71
N SER A 32 -8.69 2.90 -4.96
CA SER A 32 -7.41 3.05 -5.65
C SER A 32 -6.46 4.07 -5.00
N PHE A 33 -6.98 4.99 -4.18
CA PHE A 33 -6.21 6.07 -3.53
C PHE A 33 -5.91 5.79 -2.06
N SER A 34 -6.40 4.68 -1.50
CA SER A 34 -6.26 4.34 -0.08
C SER A 34 -4.81 4.02 0.35
N GLN A 35 -3.90 3.80 -0.60
CA GLN A 35 -2.51 3.38 -0.38
C GLN A 35 -2.32 2.06 0.41
N GLN A 36 -3.39 1.36 0.78
CA GLN A 36 -3.33 0.10 1.54
C GLN A 36 -2.44 -0.97 0.88
N GLY A 37 -2.45 -1.03 -0.46
CA GLY A 37 -1.61 -1.93 -1.22
C GLY A 37 -0.11 -1.63 -1.07
N LEU A 38 0.25 -0.35 -0.99
CA LEU A 38 1.63 0.09 -0.79
C LEU A 38 2.11 -0.19 0.62
N GLU A 39 1.30 0.07 1.64
CA GLU A 39 1.62 -0.24 3.04
C GLU A 39 1.89 -1.74 3.22
N LYS A 40 0.98 -2.59 2.70
CA LYS A 40 1.16 -4.04 2.74
C LYS A 40 2.37 -4.52 1.93
N LEU A 41 2.73 -3.82 0.87
CA LEU A 41 3.96 -4.11 0.12
C LEU A 41 5.19 -3.75 0.94
N ASN A 42 5.18 -2.59 1.60
CA ASN A 42 6.25 -2.13 2.47
C ASN A 42 6.50 -3.13 3.61
N ASP A 43 5.45 -3.60 4.31
CA ASP A 43 5.58 -4.62 5.36
C ASP A 43 6.28 -5.89 4.87
N LYS A 44 5.92 -6.34 3.66
CA LYS A 44 6.53 -7.53 3.05
C LYS A 44 7.98 -7.29 2.67
N VAL A 45 8.28 -6.16 2.05
CA VAL A 45 9.62 -5.78 1.62
C VAL A 45 10.53 -5.63 2.83
N THR A 46 10.08 -4.94 3.88
CA THR A 46 10.76 -4.82 5.16
C THR A 46 11.03 -6.19 5.78
N THR A 47 10.03 -7.07 5.80
CA THR A 47 10.22 -8.46 6.27
C THR A 47 11.24 -9.22 5.44
N TRP A 48 11.25 -9.07 4.12
CA TRP A 48 12.22 -9.73 3.25
C TRP A 48 13.63 -9.19 3.43
N TYR A 49 13.75 -7.87 3.63
CA TYR A 49 15.02 -7.22 3.91
C TYR A 49 15.63 -7.74 5.21
N PHE A 50 14.88 -7.76 6.31
CA PHE A 50 15.43 -8.24 7.60
C PHE A 50 15.66 -9.75 7.66
N ARG A 51 15.03 -10.54 6.78
CA ARG A 51 15.24 -11.99 6.68
C ARG A 51 16.28 -12.40 5.64
N SER A 52 16.81 -11.47 4.84
CA SER A 52 17.88 -11.79 3.89
C SER A 52 19.20 -11.95 4.65
N THR A 53 20.17 -12.62 4.02
CA THR A 53 21.53 -12.74 4.57
C THR A 53 22.44 -11.58 4.16
N HIS A 54 22.04 -10.81 3.15
CA HIS A 54 22.79 -9.68 2.62
C HIS A 54 21.94 -8.40 2.77
N HIS A 55 22.43 -7.46 3.57
CA HIS A 55 21.76 -6.18 3.86
C HIS A 55 22.49 -4.97 3.27
N LYS A 56 23.60 -5.18 2.54
CA LYS A 56 24.47 -4.11 2.07
C LYS A 56 23.97 -3.51 0.75
N GLY A 57 23.59 -2.24 0.80
CA GLY A 57 23.38 -1.38 -0.38
C GLY A 57 22.51 -2.01 -1.48
N HIS A 58 22.97 -1.89 -2.72
CA HIS A 58 22.23 -2.32 -3.92
C HIS A 58 21.95 -3.83 -3.97
N GLU A 59 22.77 -4.67 -3.35
CA GLU A 59 22.57 -6.13 -3.35
C GLU A 59 21.32 -6.53 -2.57
N ALA A 60 21.00 -5.85 -1.47
CA ALA A 60 19.77 -6.10 -0.72
C ALA A 60 18.53 -5.76 -1.56
N LEU A 61 18.55 -4.63 -2.28
CA LEU A 61 17.48 -4.24 -3.20
C LEU A 61 17.32 -5.25 -4.34
N ARG A 62 18.44 -5.69 -4.94
CA ARG A 62 18.45 -6.70 -6.01
C ARG A 62 17.80 -8.00 -5.53
N GLN A 63 18.13 -8.48 -4.33
CA GLN A 63 17.55 -9.70 -3.77
C GLN A 63 16.05 -9.59 -3.54
N ILE A 64 15.57 -8.46 -3.03
CA ILE A 64 14.14 -8.18 -2.83
C ILE A 64 13.41 -8.21 -4.17
N MET A 65 13.94 -7.54 -5.20
CA MET A 65 13.35 -7.52 -6.54
C MET A 65 13.32 -8.91 -7.17
N LEU A 66 14.42 -9.65 -7.12
CA LEU A 66 14.48 -11.03 -7.61
C LEU A 66 13.50 -11.96 -6.88
N LYS A 67 13.28 -11.76 -5.58
CA LYS A 67 12.26 -12.49 -4.81
C LYS A 67 10.85 -12.15 -5.28
N GLN A 68 10.56 -10.87 -5.51
CA GLN A 68 9.27 -10.43 -6.03
C GLN A 68 8.97 -11.04 -7.41
N ASN A 69 9.94 -10.99 -8.33
CA ASN A 69 9.82 -11.56 -9.67
C ASN A 69 9.53 -13.06 -9.64
N ARG A 70 10.27 -13.82 -8.79
CA ARG A 70 10.02 -15.25 -8.60
C ARG A 70 8.60 -15.53 -8.08
N LEU A 71 8.12 -14.77 -7.10
CA LEU A 71 6.77 -14.94 -6.56
C LEU A 71 5.68 -14.59 -7.58
N GLN A 72 5.89 -13.59 -8.43
CA GLN A 72 4.97 -13.25 -9.51
C GLN A 72 4.94 -14.35 -10.58
N HIS A 73 6.11 -14.83 -11.02
CA HIS A 73 6.21 -15.94 -11.97
C HIS A 73 5.50 -17.20 -11.44
N LEU A 74 5.70 -17.56 -10.17
CA LEU A 74 5.04 -18.70 -9.55
C LEU A 74 3.51 -18.54 -9.48
N LYS A 75 3.00 -17.33 -9.23
CA LYS A 75 1.54 -17.07 -9.20
C LYS A 75 0.89 -17.20 -10.57
N LEU A 76 1.59 -16.81 -11.64
CA LEU A 76 1.07 -16.86 -13.00
C LEU A 76 1.14 -18.27 -13.58
N ASN A 77 2.21 -19.01 -13.28
CA ASN A 77 2.52 -20.29 -13.93
C ASN A 77 2.21 -21.53 -13.09
N CYS A 78 1.83 -21.38 -11.83
CA CYS A 78 1.46 -22.51 -10.97
C CYS A 78 0.02 -22.32 -10.44
N PRO A 79 -0.95 -23.13 -10.88
CA PRO A 79 -2.28 -23.09 -10.30
C PRO A 79 -2.15 -23.50 -8.84
N ARG A 80 -2.43 -22.57 -7.92
CA ARG A 80 -2.54 -22.90 -6.50
C ARG A 80 -3.60 -23.99 -6.38
N SER A 81 -3.21 -25.19 -5.95
CA SER A 81 -4.15 -26.17 -5.42
C SER A 81 -4.97 -25.45 -4.35
N LYS A 82 -6.26 -25.26 -4.62
CA LYS A 82 -7.20 -24.79 -3.59
C LYS A 82 -7.18 -25.87 -2.52
N LYS A 83 -6.61 -25.58 -1.35
CA LYS A 83 -6.86 -26.39 -0.17
C LYS A 83 -8.36 -26.24 0.12
N ASN A 84 -9.11 -27.32 -0.14
CA ASN A 84 -10.46 -27.53 0.35
C ASN A 84 -10.45 -27.54 1.88
#